data_AF-A0A1W0WXF9-F1
#
_entry.id   AF-A0A1W0WXF9-F1
#
_cell.length_a   1.000
_cell.length_b   1.000
_cell.length_c   1.000
_cell.angle_alpha   90.00
_cell.angle_beta   90.00
_cell.angle_gamma   90.00
#
_symmetry.space_group_name_H-M   'P 1'
#
loop_
_entity.id
_entity.type
_entity.pdbx_description
1 polymer ?
#
loop_
_entity_poly.entity_id
_entity_poly.type
_entity_poly.pdbx_seq_one_letter_code
_entity_poly.pdbx_strand_id
1 'polypeptide(L)'
;MWNEAYNHIKVHQRMGDVFFRVDSNSHPLFINANMLSGTTANHWVDSLAAAFPAVQILAGDAPDAICLHNFYVNVWALFGALPERFNWHAEQAVISLYPLRPELAESTYFLYRATRNPFYLHVGKMMVESLNEMARTKCGFATVHSVLDKSLEDRMESFFLSETLKYLYLLFDEDNRVNKHEERLLFTTEGHILPLSSQYQTPLWDPIATDRTDKPSYFCAAHNPLLRYALPVEVISWKSNNPDHQEPRCSQ
;
A
#
# COMPACT_ATOMS: atom_id res chain seq x y z
N MET A 1 7.56 -20.98 11.92
CA MET A 1 7.91 -19.56 12.15
C MET A 1 6.92 -18.61 11.49
N TRP A 2 6.82 -18.52 10.15
CA TRP A 2 5.88 -17.60 9.48
C TRP A 2 4.43 -17.72 9.98
N ASN A 3 3.83 -18.92 9.85
CA ASN A 3 2.43 -19.14 10.24
C ASN A 3 2.15 -18.79 11.71
N GLU A 4 3.07 -19.12 12.60
CA GLU A 4 2.99 -18.82 14.03
C GLU A 4 3.04 -17.31 14.27
N ALA A 5 4.02 -16.62 13.69
CA ALA A 5 4.15 -15.17 13.79
C ALA A 5 2.93 -14.44 13.22
N TYR A 6 2.45 -14.85 12.04
CA TYR A 6 1.27 -14.25 11.41
C TYR A 6 0.01 -14.46 12.26
N ASN A 7 -0.18 -15.65 12.84
CA ASN A 7 -1.28 -15.90 13.77
C ASN A 7 -1.22 -14.97 14.98
N HIS A 8 -0.04 -14.77 15.58
CA HIS A 8 0.11 -13.84 16.70
C HIS A 8 -0.13 -12.37 16.31
N ILE A 9 0.29 -11.95 15.12
CA ILE A 9 -0.03 -10.61 14.59
C ILE A 9 -1.55 -10.45 14.46
N LYS A 10 -2.26 -11.43 13.90
CA LYS A 10 -3.72 -11.39 13.79
C LYS A 10 -4.43 -11.35 15.14
N VAL A 11 -3.89 -12.02 16.16
CA VAL A 11 -4.50 -12.05 17.50
C VAL A 11 -4.24 -10.76 18.28
N HIS A 12 -3.03 -10.20 18.20
CA HIS A 12 -2.60 -9.13 19.11
C HIS A 12 -2.52 -7.74 18.47
N GLN A 13 -2.43 -7.65 17.14
CA GLN A 13 -2.31 -6.37 16.44
C GLN A 13 -3.52 -6.02 15.59
N ARG A 14 -4.33 -7.00 15.16
CA ARG A 14 -5.50 -6.74 14.31
C ARG A 14 -6.64 -6.15 15.15
N MET A 15 -7.08 -4.95 14.79
CA MET A 15 -8.26 -4.30 15.32
C MET A 15 -9.44 -4.42 14.33
N GLY A 16 -10.65 -4.59 14.84
CA GLY A 16 -11.87 -4.85 14.06
C GLY A 16 -12.19 -6.34 13.93
N ASP A 17 -13.44 -6.73 13.71
CA ASP A 17 -13.85 -8.14 13.60
C ASP A 17 -13.57 -8.72 12.21
N VAL A 18 -13.28 -10.01 12.12
CA VAL A 18 -13.03 -10.78 10.88
C VAL A 18 -14.34 -11.03 10.11
N PHE A 19 -15.49 -11.03 10.81
CA PHE A 19 -16.81 -11.29 10.20
C PHE A 19 -17.89 -10.25 10.54
N PHE A 20 -17.55 -9.15 11.23
CA PHE A 20 -18.47 -8.16 11.83
C PHE A 20 -19.50 -8.73 12.82
N ARG A 21 -19.27 -8.54 14.12
CA ARG A 21 -20.32 -8.45 15.14
C ARG A 21 -20.33 -7.08 15.80
N VAL A 22 -21.14 -6.19 15.21
CA VAL A 22 -22.03 -5.21 15.87
C VAL A 22 -21.45 -4.48 17.10
N ASP A 23 -20.61 -3.45 16.85
CA ASP A 23 -20.65 -2.15 17.58
C ASP A 23 -19.66 -1.04 17.09
N SER A 24 -18.67 -1.28 16.22
CA SER A 24 -17.67 -0.23 15.92
C SER A 24 -17.62 0.22 14.45
N ASN A 25 -17.84 1.53 14.24
CA ASN A 25 -17.59 2.29 13.01
C ASN A 25 -16.08 2.34 12.66
N SER A 26 -15.37 1.21 12.59
CA SER A 26 -13.90 1.21 12.49
C SER A 26 -13.41 0.25 11.41
N HIS A 27 -12.63 0.79 10.46
CA HIS A 27 -11.98 0.03 9.40
C HIS A 27 -10.96 -0.96 10.01
N PRO A 28 -10.85 -2.22 9.52
CA PRO A 28 -9.81 -3.13 10.00
C PRO A 28 -8.41 -2.50 9.86
N LEU A 29 -7.61 -2.56 10.93
CA LEU A 29 -6.29 -1.95 11.01
C LEU A 29 -5.36 -2.86 11.83
N PHE A 30 -4.06 -2.85 11.52
CA PHE A 30 -3.03 -3.48 12.34
C PHE A 30 -2.31 -2.41 13.16
N ILE A 31 -2.47 -2.48 14.48
CA ILE A 31 -1.98 -1.48 15.42
C ILE A 31 -0.66 -1.89 16.05
N ASN A 32 0.10 -0.89 16.48
CA ASN A 32 1.25 -1.09 17.34
C ASN A 32 0.77 -1.63 18.71
N ALA A 33 1.22 -2.83 19.08
CA ALA A 33 0.87 -3.48 20.33
C ALA A 33 2.12 -3.65 21.23
N ASN A 34 1.91 -3.52 22.54
CA ASN A 34 2.95 -3.82 23.53
C ASN A 34 3.22 -5.33 23.54
N MET A 35 4.49 -5.73 23.39
CA MET A 35 4.87 -7.15 23.29
C MET A 35 4.55 -7.98 24.54
N LEU A 36 4.47 -7.37 25.73
CA LEU A 36 4.22 -8.08 26.99
C LEU A 36 2.74 -8.11 27.35
N SER A 37 2.02 -6.99 27.19
CA SER A 37 0.62 -6.87 27.60
C SER A 37 -0.37 -7.09 26.46
N GLY A 38 0.05 -7.02 25.20
CA GLY A 38 -0.85 -7.05 24.03
C GLY A 38 -1.74 -5.81 23.89
N THR A 39 -1.57 -4.80 24.75
CA THR A 39 -2.35 -3.56 24.70
C THR A 39 -1.83 -2.62 23.62
N THR A 40 -2.70 -1.78 23.06
CA THR A 40 -2.32 -0.71 22.13
C THR A 40 -1.18 0.14 22.69
N ALA A 41 -0.06 0.23 21.97
CA ALA A 41 1.12 0.97 22.38
C ALA A 41 1.05 2.45 21.97
N ASN A 42 0.42 2.73 20.83
CA ASN A 42 0.21 4.09 20.32
C ASN A 42 -0.97 4.14 19.33
N HIS A 43 -1.35 5.35 18.93
CA HIS A 43 -2.47 5.60 18.01
C HIS A 43 -2.03 6.04 16.61
N TRP A 44 -0.79 5.72 16.21
CA TRP A 44 -0.28 6.04 14.89
C TRP A 44 0.20 4.80 14.14
N VAL A 45 0.19 4.88 12.82
CA VAL A 45 0.76 3.89 11.91
C VAL A 45 1.77 4.59 11.01
N ASP A 46 2.84 3.88 10.66
CA ASP A 46 3.85 4.39 9.74
C ASP A 46 3.43 4.13 8.28
N SER A 47 3.90 4.98 7.37
CA SER A 47 3.74 4.78 5.92
C SER A 47 4.30 3.43 5.44
N LEU A 48 5.38 2.94 6.07
CA LEU A 48 6.03 1.68 5.76
C LEU A 48 5.11 0.46 5.99
N ALA A 49 4.17 0.55 6.93
CA ALA A 49 3.24 -0.54 7.20
C ALA A 49 2.25 -0.77 6.04
N ALA A 50 2.22 0.10 5.03
CA ALA A 50 1.48 -0.10 3.80
C ALA A 50 2.03 -1.24 2.92
N ALA A 51 3.16 -1.85 3.25
CA ALA A 51 3.69 -3.04 2.56
C ALA A 51 3.03 -4.33 3.07
N PHE A 52 2.44 -4.31 4.27
CA PHE A 52 1.89 -5.50 4.89
C PHE A 52 0.75 -6.16 4.09
N PRO A 53 -0.16 -5.43 3.40
CA PRO A 53 -1.13 -6.05 2.51
C PRO A 53 -0.50 -6.93 1.41
N ALA A 54 0.66 -6.55 0.85
CA ALA A 54 1.40 -7.41 -0.09
C ALA A 54 1.81 -8.73 0.58
N VAL A 55 2.34 -8.66 1.81
CA VAL A 55 2.72 -9.86 2.57
C VAL A 55 1.50 -10.74 2.87
N GLN A 56 0.38 -10.14 3.24
CA GLN A 56 -0.88 -10.86 3.49
C GLN A 56 -1.39 -11.55 2.23
N ILE A 57 -1.33 -10.91 1.06
CA ILE A 57 -1.77 -11.53 -0.19
C ILE A 57 -0.87 -12.70 -0.58
N LEU A 58 0.45 -12.60 -0.38
CA LEU A 58 1.42 -13.67 -0.62
C LEU A 58 1.21 -14.85 0.34
N ALA A 59 0.72 -14.59 1.56
CA ALA A 59 0.31 -15.60 2.52
C ALA A 59 -1.08 -16.21 2.24
N GLY A 60 -1.81 -15.71 1.25
CA GLY A 60 -3.16 -16.15 0.90
C GLY A 60 -4.29 -15.52 1.73
N ASP A 61 -4.00 -14.51 2.55
CA ASP A 61 -4.98 -13.80 3.38
C ASP A 61 -5.51 -12.54 2.67
N ALA A 62 -6.19 -12.77 1.54
CA ALA A 62 -6.72 -11.71 0.70
C ALA A 62 -7.75 -10.79 1.40
N PRO A 63 -8.70 -11.27 2.23
CA PRO A 63 -9.68 -10.39 2.85
C PRO A 63 -9.05 -9.31 3.73
N ASP A 64 -8.09 -9.69 4.58
CA ASP A 64 -7.40 -8.74 5.45
C ASP A 64 -6.48 -7.82 4.66
N ALA A 65 -5.81 -8.32 3.62
CA ALA A 65 -5.00 -7.51 2.71
C ALA A 65 -5.82 -6.40 2.05
N ILE A 66 -6.99 -6.73 1.50
CA ILE A 66 -7.87 -5.77 0.82
C ILE A 66 -8.35 -4.70 1.79
N CYS A 67 -8.79 -5.09 2.99
CA CYS A 67 -9.22 -4.13 3.98
C CYS A 67 -8.04 -3.21 4.39
N LEU A 68 -6.90 -3.77 4.80
CA LEU A 68 -5.78 -2.95 5.24
C LEU A 68 -5.25 -2.02 4.13
N HIS A 69 -5.20 -2.49 2.89
CA HIS A 69 -4.84 -1.67 1.74
C HIS A 69 -5.81 -0.50 1.55
N ASN A 70 -7.12 -0.76 1.64
CA ASN A 70 -8.14 0.28 1.49
C ASN A 70 -8.01 1.38 2.55
N PHE A 71 -7.61 1.04 3.77
CA PHE A 71 -7.28 2.04 4.80
C PHE A 71 -6.17 3.00 4.32
N TYR A 72 -5.05 2.48 3.79
CA TYR A 72 -3.96 3.31 3.29
C TYR A 72 -4.34 4.10 2.03
N VAL A 73 -5.16 3.53 1.14
CA VAL A 73 -5.71 4.26 -0.02
C VAL A 73 -6.52 5.47 0.43
N ASN A 74 -7.33 5.33 1.49
CA ASN A 74 -8.09 6.46 2.03
C ASN A 74 -7.17 7.54 2.61
N VAL A 75 -6.10 7.17 3.30
CA VAL A 75 -5.09 8.14 3.78
C VAL A 75 -4.41 8.83 2.60
N TRP A 76 -4.06 8.09 1.54
CA TRP A 76 -3.51 8.69 0.32
C TRP A 76 -4.49 9.67 -0.33
N ALA A 77 -5.77 9.30 -0.44
CA ALA A 77 -6.80 10.16 -1.03
C ALA A 77 -6.99 11.48 -0.24
N LEU A 78 -6.73 11.47 1.07
CA LEU A 78 -6.80 12.66 1.93
C LEU A 78 -5.65 13.64 1.70
N PHE A 79 -4.43 13.13 1.56
CA PHE A 79 -3.21 13.95 1.59
C PHE A 79 -2.46 14.02 0.25
N GLY A 80 -2.84 13.20 -0.74
CA GLY A 80 -2.12 12.98 -1.98
C GLY A 80 -0.86 12.11 -1.84
N ALA A 81 -0.44 11.79 -0.62
CA ALA A 81 0.61 10.83 -0.31
C ALA A 81 0.44 10.33 1.13
N LEU A 82 1.12 9.25 1.52
CA LEU A 82 1.08 8.80 2.92
C LEU A 82 1.99 9.68 3.78
N PRO A 83 1.51 10.34 4.84
CA PRO A 83 2.41 10.92 5.84
C PRO A 83 3.21 9.79 6.50
N GLU A 84 4.48 10.03 6.82
CA GLU A 84 5.38 9.05 7.44
C GLU A 84 4.78 8.47 8.72
N ARG A 85 4.01 9.26 9.48
CA ARG A 85 3.13 8.77 10.54
C ARG A 85 1.76 9.40 10.48
N PHE A 86 0.74 8.55 10.46
CA PHE A 86 -0.66 8.93 10.51
C PHE A 86 -1.29 8.49 11.83
N ASN A 87 -1.92 9.40 12.56
CA ASN A 87 -2.72 9.07 13.73
C ASN A 87 -4.13 8.66 13.28
N TRP A 88 -4.46 7.38 13.45
CA TRP A 88 -5.73 6.82 13.01
C TRP A 88 -6.91 7.18 13.91
N HIS A 89 -6.65 7.65 15.13
CA HIS A 89 -7.70 8.08 16.05
C HIS A 89 -8.05 9.56 15.86
N ALA A 90 -7.04 10.41 15.68
CA ALA A 90 -7.20 11.84 15.45
C ALA A 90 -7.35 12.22 13.96
N GLU A 91 -7.14 11.26 13.05
CA GLU A 91 -7.13 11.44 11.60
C GLU A 91 -6.14 12.54 11.13
N GLN A 92 -4.93 12.53 11.70
CA GLN A 92 -3.93 13.58 11.48
C GLN A 92 -2.57 13.04 11.06
N ALA A 93 -1.90 13.76 10.16
CA ALA A 93 -0.49 13.55 9.86
C ALA A 93 0.36 14.02 11.06
N VAL A 94 0.94 13.07 11.81
CA VAL A 94 1.82 13.36 12.96
C VAL A 94 3.22 13.69 12.48
N ILE A 95 3.70 12.94 11.49
CA ILE A 95 4.91 13.26 10.73
C ILE A 95 4.47 13.36 9.28
N SER A 96 4.36 14.58 8.77
CA SER A 96 3.81 14.88 7.44
C SER A 96 4.79 14.63 6.29
N LEU A 97 6.03 14.24 6.56
CA LEU A 97 7.03 13.89 5.55
C LEU A 97 6.57 12.73 4.67
N TYR A 98 6.81 12.80 3.37
CA TYR A 98 6.68 11.67 2.44
C TYR A 98 7.93 11.57 1.55
N PRO A 99 8.86 10.65 1.86
CA PRO A 99 10.12 10.50 1.13
C PRO A 99 9.98 9.57 -0.09
N LEU A 100 8.86 9.65 -0.82
CA LEU A 100 8.61 8.87 -2.04
C LEU A 100 8.51 7.34 -1.84
N ARG A 101 7.98 6.96 -0.66
CA ARG A 101 7.79 5.60 -0.14
C ARG A 101 7.09 4.64 -1.14
N PRO A 102 7.60 3.41 -1.34
CA PRO A 102 7.08 2.45 -2.32
C PRO A 102 5.92 1.58 -1.83
N GLU A 103 5.69 1.50 -0.52
CA GLU A 103 4.99 0.39 0.11
C GLU A 103 3.51 0.26 -0.31
N LEU A 104 2.83 1.41 -0.54
CA LEU A 104 1.47 1.38 -1.08
C LEU A 104 1.44 0.94 -2.55
N ALA A 105 2.44 1.30 -3.34
CA ALA A 105 2.53 0.91 -4.75
C ALA A 105 2.79 -0.60 -4.86
N GLU A 106 3.67 -1.14 -4.00
CA GLU A 106 3.93 -2.57 -3.85
C GLU A 106 2.64 -3.35 -3.57
N SER A 107 1.93 -2.98 -2.50
CA SER A 107 0.67 -3.63 -2.12
C SER A 107 -0.40 -3.52 -3.20
N THR A 108 -0.49 -2.38 -3.88
CA THR A 108 -1.42 -2.18 -5.01
C THR A 108 -1.09 -3.12 -6.16
N TYR A 109 0.20 -3.26 -6.51
CA TYR A 109 0.66 -4.18 -7.53
C TYR A 109 0.31 -5.63 -7.20
N PHE A 110 0.70 -6.14 -6.03
CA PHE A 110 0.43 -7.53 -5.65
C PHE A 110 -1.07 -7.84 -5.55
N LEU A 111 -1.88 -6.91 -5.03
CA LEU A 111 -3.33 -7.07 -5.00
C LEU A 111 -3.94 -7.08 -6.41
N TYR A 112 -3.45 -6.26 -7.33
CA TYR A 112 -3.88 -6.31 -8.73
C TYR A 112 -3.54 -7.66 -9.35
N ARG A 113 -2.31 -8.15 -9.18
CA ARG A 113 -1.86 -9.45 -9.72
C ARG A 113 -2.73 -10.60 -9.23
N ALA A 114 -3.04 -10.63 -7.93
CA ALA A 114 -3.83 -11.68 -7.31
C ALA A 114 -5.31 -11.64 -7.68
N THR A 115 -5.92 -10.45 -7.76
CA THR A 115 -7.38 -10.31 -7.89
C THR A 115 -7.87 -9.94 -9.28
N ARG A 116 -7.00 -9.31 -10.09
CA ARG A 116 -7.34 -8.65 -11.37
C ARG A 116 -8.47 -7.62 -11.27
N ASN A 117 -8.67 -7.05 -10.08
CA ASN A 117 -9.68 -6.03 -9.87
C ASN A 117 -9.19 -4.68 -10.42
N PRO A 118 -9.91 -4.04 -11.37
CA PRO A 118 -9.51 -2.77 -11.96
C PRO A 118 -9.42 -1.62 -10.95
N PHE A 119 -10.03 -1.74 -9.76
CA PHE A 119 -9.86 -0.79 -8.65
C PHE A 119 -8.38 -0.46 -8.39
N TYR A 120 -7.49 -1.46 -8.42
CA TYR A 120 -6.07 -1.25 -8.15
C TYR A 120 -5.35 -0.46 -9.25
N LEU A 121 -5.83 -0.53 -10.50
CA LEU A 121 -5.34 0.32 -11.58
C LEU A 121 -5.75 1.79 -11.36
N HIS A 122 -6.96 2.03 -10.86
CA HIS A 122 -7.41 3.38 -10.49
C HIS A 122 -6.59 3.95 -9.33
N VAL A 123 -6.28 3.13 -8.32
CA VAL A 123 -5.37 3.51 -7.22
C VAL A 123 -3.98 3.84 -7.75
N GLY A 124 -3.41 3.00 -8.62
CA GLY A 124 -2.12 3.28 -9.26
C GLY A 124 -2.13 4.59 -10.05
N LYS A 125 -3.21 4.88 -10.78
CA LYS A 125 -3.38 6.12 -11.53
C LYS A 125 -3.40 7.32 -10.59
N MET A 126 -4.18 7.25 -9.52
CA MET A 126 -4.23 8.29 -8.47
C MET A 126 -2.83 8.55 -7.90
N MET A 127 -2.07 7.50 -7.60
CA MET A 127 -0.70 7.64 -7.07
C MET A 127 0.23 8.34 -8.07
N VAL A 128 0.20 7.95 -9.35
CA VAL A 128 1.00 8.59 -10.41
C VAL A 128 0.64 10.06 -10.57
N GLU A 129 -0.65 10.40 -10.53
CA GLU A 129 -1.13 11.78 -10.60
C GLU A 129 -0.63 12.59 -9.40
N SER A 130 -0.82 12.08 -8.16
CA SER A 130 -0.37 12.79 -6.96
C SER A 130 1.15 12.97 -6.92
N LEU A 131 1.93 11.96 -7.31
CA LEU A 131 3.39 12.07 -7.40
C LEU A 131 3.82 13.14 -8.40
N ASN A 132 3.18 13.20 -9.57
CA ASN A 132 3.48 14.22 -10.58
C ASN A 132 3.10 15.64 -10.13
N GLU A 133 2.03 15.78 -9.36
CA GLU A 133 1.58 17.08 -8.86
C GLU A 133 2.39 17.58 -7.67
N MET A 134 2.74 16.69 -6.74
CA MET A 134 3.32 17.07 -5.45
C MET A 134 4.84 16.99 -5.43
N ALA A 135 5.44 16.00 -6.10
CA ALA A 135 6.84 15.67 -5.94
C ALA A 135 7.70 15.98 -7.18
N ARG A 136 7.08 16.26 -8.33
CA ARG A 136 7.82 16.47 -9.58
C ARG A 136 8.57 17.80 -9.56
N THR A 137 9.82 17.75 -10.00
CA THR A 137 10.68 18.92 -10.18
C THR A 137 11.17 18.99 -11.62
N LYS A 138 11.94 20.04 -11.95
CA LYS A 138 12.53 20.22 -13.28
C LYS A 138 13.41 19.04 -13.74
N CYS A 139 14.09 18.36 -12.82
CA CYS A 139 15.08 17.32 -13.12
C CYS A 139 14.75 15.94 -12.53
N GLY A 140 13.60 15.76 -11.89
CA GLY A 140 13.23 14.48 -11.32
C GLY A 140 12.06 14.59 -10.36
N PHE A 141 12.19 13.90 -9.24
CA PHE A 141 11.24 13.95 -8.14
C PHE A 141 11.98 14.31 -6.85
N ALA A 142 11.25 14.86 -5.89
CA ALA A 142 11.78 15.31 -4.62
C ALA A 142 10.91 14.79 -3.48
N THR A 143 11.54 14.51 -2.34
CA THR A 143 10.86 14.23 -1.08
C THR A 143 9.89 15.36 -0.75
N VAL A 144 8.65 15.02 -0.42
CA VAL A 144 7.66 15.98 0.04
C VAL A 144 7.89 16.18 1.53
N HIS A 145 8.43 17.34 1.91
CA HIS A 145 8.74 17.70 3.30
C HIS A 145 7.48 17.61 4.19
N SER A 146 6.34 18.08 3.66
CA SER A 146 5.07 18.03 4.37
C SER A 146 3.91 17.86 3.38
N VAL A 147 3.16 16.77 3.52
CA VAL A 147 1.96 16.50 2.70
C VAL A 147 0.82 17.53 2.94
N LEU A 148 0.92 18.33 3.99
CA LEU A 148 -0.09 19.34 4.34
C LEU A 148 0.06 20.60 3.49
N ASP A 149 1.29 21.07 3.29
CA ASP A 149 1.60 22.30 2.54
C ASP A 149 2.27 22.03 1.19
N LYS A 150 2.62 20.76 0.90
CA LYS A 150 3.27 20.29 -0.32
C LYS A 150 4.67 20.89 -0.56
N SER A 151 5.34 21.34 0.50
CA SER A 151 6.74 21.76 0.44
C SER A 151 7.67 20.59 0.11
N LEU A 152 8.79 20.88 -0.55
CA LEU A 152 9.76 19.91 -1.04
C LEU A 152 11.10 20.01 -0.33
N GLU A 153 11.77 18.88 -0.16
CA GLU A 153 13.20 18.81 0.19
C GLU A 153 14.02 18.54 -1.06
N ASP A 154 15.23 19.10 -1.15
CA ASP A 154 16.16 18.86 -2.26
C ASP A 154 16.85 17.50 -2.13
N ARG A 155 16.05 16.43 -2.18
CA ARG A 155 16.46 15.04 -1.96
C ARG A 155 15.53 14.09 -2.71
N MET A 156 16.10 13.12 -3.41
CA MET A 156 15.38 12.01 -4.01
C MET A 156 15.99 10.71 -3.50
N GLU A 157 15.20 9.87 -2.85
CA GLU A 157 15.68 8.58 -2.37
C GLU A 157 15.86 7.60 -3.53
N SER A 158 16.90 6.77 -3.45
CA SER A 158 17.20 5.78 -4.50
C SER A 158 16.07 4.76 -4.68
N PHE A 159 15.39 4.40 -3.59
CA PHE A 159 14.28 3.46 -3.62
C PHE A 159 13.09 3.95 -4.45
N PHE A 160 12.95 5.26 -4.68
CA PHE A 160 11.89 5.76 -5.55
C PHE A 160 12.02 5.18 -6.97
N LEU A 161 13.25 5.10 -7.49
CA LEU A 161 13.54 4.55 -8.81
C LEU A 161 13.50 3.02 -8.81
N SER A 162 14.06 2.38 -7.78
CA SER A 162 14.11 0.91 -7.74
C SER A 162 12.79 0.27 -7.33
N GLU A 163 11.91 0.96 -6.63
CA GLU A 163 10.71 0.35 -6.05
C GLU A 163 9.44 1.06 -6.50
N THR A 164 9.23 2.32 -6.11
CA THR A 164 7.97 3.04 -6.37
C THR A 164 7.63 3.06 -7.86
N LEU A 165 8.58 3.51 -8.69
CA LEU A 165 8.40 3.52 -10.15
C LEU A 165 8.32 2.11 -10.74
N LYS A 166 9.04 1.14 -10.19
CA LYS A 166 9.02 -0.25 -10.67
C LYS A 166 7.63 -0.87 -10.48
N TYR A 167 7.06 -0.77 -9.28
CA TYR A 167 5.74 -1.34 -8.99
C TYR A 167 4.64 -0.64 -9.80
N LEU A 168 4.69 0.70 -9.93
CA LEU A 168 3.75 1.43 -10.79
C LEU A 168 3.90 1.06 -12.27
N TYR A 169 5.13 0.86 -12.77
CA TYR A 169 5.36 0.41 -14.14
C TYR A 169 4.80 -1.00 -14.37
N LEU A 170 5.13 -1.96 -13.49
CA LEU A 170 4.65 -3.34 -13.59
C LEU A 170 3.14 -3.47 -13.42
N LEU A 171 2.51 -2.56 -12.65
CA LEU A 171 1.06 -2.51 -12.49
C LEU A 171 0.33 -2.26 -13.81
N PHE A 172 0.88 -1.40 -14.68
CA PHE A 172 0.27 -1.05 -15.96
C PHE A 172 0.77 -1.86 -17.16
N ASP A 173 1.95 -2.48 -17.05
CA ASP A 173 2.51 -3.33 -18.11
C ASP A 173 2.18 -4.83 -17.88
N GLU A 174 0.93 -5.22 -18.12
CA GLU A 174 0.48 -6.60 -17.89
C GLU A 174 1.27 -7.65 -18.67
N ASP A 175 1.79 -7.27 -19.84
CA ASP A 175 2.53 -8.13 -20.75
C ASP A 175 4.02 -8.26 -20.39
N ASN A 176 4.47 -7.56 -19.34
CA ASN A 176 5.84 -7.60 -18.88
C ASN A 176 6.31 -9.04 -18.59
N ARG A 177 7.58 -9.33 -18.89
CA ARG A 177 8.16 -10.67 -18.64
C ARG A 177 8.14 -11.04 -17.16
N VAL A 178 8.27 -10.05 -16.27
CA VAL A 178 8.17 -10.25 -14.82
C VAL A 178 6.77 -10.74 -14.47
N ASN A 179 5.74 -10.07 -15.00
CA ASN A 179 4.33 -10.43 -14.79
C ASN A 179 3.95 -11.79 -15.40
N LYS A 180 4.61 -12.20 -16.49
CA LYS A 180 4.38 -13.49 -17.17
C LYS A 180 5.06 -14.68 -16.49
N HIS A 181 6.04 -14.42 -15.63
CA HIS A 181 6.87 -15.44 -14.98
C HIS A 181 6.96 -15.23 -13.47
N GLU A 182 5.95 -14.57 -12.89
CA GLU A 182 5.92 -14.19 -11.48
C GLU A 182 6.07 -15.39 -10.54
N GLU A 183 5.64 -16.59 -10.96
CA GLU A 183 5.78 -17.84 -10.22
C GLU A 183 7.24 -18.32 -10.06
N ARG A 184 8.17 -17.72 -10.81
CA ARG A 184 9.60 -18.07 -10.82
C ARG A 184 10.48 -16.96 -10.28
N LEU A 185 9.89 -15.88 -9.77
CA LEU A 185 10.59 -14.69 -9.35
C LEU A 185 10.25 -14.38 -7.90
N LEU A 186 11.26 -13.89 -7.17
CA LEU A 186 11.11 -13.38 -5.81
C LEU A 186 11.53 -11.92 -5.79
N PHE A 187 10.68 -11.08 -5.23
CA PHE A 187 11.04 -9.70 -4.92
C PHE A 187 11.68 -9.65 -3.53
N THR A 188 12.80 -8.95 -3.41
CA THR A 188 13.32 -8.56 -2.09
C THR A 188 12.53 -7.38 -1.55
N THR A 189 12.74 -7.06 -0.27
CA THR A 189 12.17 -5.86 0.37
C THR A 189 12.67 -4.52 -0.20
N GLU A 190 13.62 -4.54 -1.15
CA GLU A 190 14.13 -3.37 -1.89
C GLU A 190 13.72 -3.46 -3.38
N GLY A 191 12.70 -4.26 -3.67
CA GLY A 191 12.14 -4.50 -5.00
C GLY A 191 13.07 -5.24 -5.97
N HIS A 192 14.23 -5.76 -5.54
CA HIS A 192 15.12 -6.50 -6.44
C HIS A 192 14.51 -7.85 -6.83
N ILE A 193 14.58 -8.18 -8.11
CA ILE A 193 13.98 -9.40 -8.66
C ILE A 193 15.06 -10.49 -8.71
N LEU A 194 14.82 -11.58 -7.99
CA LEU A 194 15.69 -12.75 -7.92
C LEU A 194 15.00 -13.95 -8.55
N PRO A 195 15.65 -14.69 -9.47
CA PRO A 195 15.08 -15.92 -10.01
C PRO A 195 15.08 -17.03 -8.95
N LEU A 196 13.95 -17.73 -8.82
CA LEU A 196 13.83 -18.91 -7.99
C LEU A 196 14.45 -20.11 -8.68
N SER A 197 15.33 -20.82 -7.96
CA SER A 197 15.84 -22.12 -8.42
C SER A 197 14.70 -23.12 -8.59
N SER A 198 14.83 -24.03 -9.56
CA SER A 198 13.84 -25.07 -9.86
C SER A 198 13.41 -25.89 -8.64
N GLN A 199 14.31 -26.07 -7.67
CA GLN A 199 14.03 -26.77 -6.40
C GLN A 199 12.99 -26.09 -5.50
N TYR A 200 12.71 -24.79 -5.72
CA TYR A 200 11.72 -24.02 -4.97
C TYR A 200 10.45 -23.74 -5.79
N GLN A 201 10.37 -24.25 -7.02
CA GLN A 201 9.23 -24.04 -7.92
C GLN A 201 8.15 -25.13 -7.74
N THR A 202 8.39 -26.15 -6.92
CA THR A 202 7.37 -27.14 -6.57
C THR A 202 6.42 -26.54 -5.53
N PRO A 203 5.10 -26.45 -5.83
CA PRO A 203 4.12 -26.02 -4.85
C PRO A 203 4.19 -26.88 -3.59
N LEU A 204 4.21 -26.26 -2.42
CA LEU A 204 4.11 -26.98 -1.13
C LEU A 204 2.69 -27.46 -0.85
N TRP A 205 1.71 -27.07 -1.69
CA TRP A 205 0.32 -27.48 -1.62
C TRP A 205 -0.07 -28.32 -2.84
N ASP A 206 -1.03 -29.23 -2.66
CA ASP A 206 -1.53 -30.10 -3.73
C ASP A 206 -2.50 -29.31 -4.63
N PRO A 207 -2.16 -29.03 -5.91
CA PRO A 207 -3.01 -28.24 -6.80
C PRO A 207 -4.37 -28.87 -7.05
N ILE A 208 -4.47 -30.19 -6.89
CA ILE A 208 -5.67 -31.00 -7.15
C ILE A 208 -6.71 -30.83 -6.03
N ALA A 209 -6.29 -30.48 -4.81
CA ALA A 209 -7.20 -30.27 -3.68
C ALA A 209 -7.96 -28.93 -3.75
N THR A 210 -7.59 -28.04 -4.68
CA THR A 210 -8.18 -26.70 -4.84
C THR A 210 -8.92 -26.53 -6.17
N ASP A 211 -9.49 -27.59 -6.73
CA ASP A 211 -10.54 -27.48 -7.77
C ASP A 211 -11.83 -26.95 -7.13
N ARG A 212 -11.78 -25.71 -6.63
CA ARG A 212 -12.97 -24.93 -6.31
C ARG A 212 -13.31 -24.16 -7.58
N THR A 213 -14.35 -24.62 -8.26
CA THR A 213 -14.97 -23.95 -9.42
C THR A 213 -15.51 -22.54 -9.09
N ASP A 214 -15.52 -22.18 -7.80
CA ASP A 214 -15.89 -20.84 -7.33
C ASP A 214 -14.65 -19.96 -7.30
N LYS A 215 -14.59 -18.94 -8.17
CA LYS A 215 -13.61 -17.86 -8.03
C LYS A 215 -13.74 -17.30 -6.61
N PRO A 216 -12.68 -17.30 -5.80
CA PRO A 216 -12.73 -16.74 -4.46
C PRO A 216 -13.21 -15.28 -4.56
N SER A 217 -14.33 -15.03 -3.92
CA SER A 217 -14.95 -13.72 -3.85
C SER A 217 -14.25 -12.94 -2.75
N TYR A 218 -13.32 -12.08 -3.14
CA TYR A 218 -12.56 -11.25 -2.21
C TYR A 218 -13.33 -9.95 -1.96
N PHE A 219 -14.03 -9.85 -0.83
CA PHE A 219 -14.74 -8.64 -0.46
C PHE A 219 -14.34 -8.18 0.94
N CYS A 220 -14.09 -6.88 1.10
CA CYS A 220 -14.08 -6.23 2.40
C CYS A 220 -15.51 -5.73 2.69
N ALA A 221 -16.19 -6.36 3.64
CA ALA A 221 -17.59 -6.02 4.00
C ALA A 221 -17.69 -4.81 4.96
N ALA A 222 -16.60 -4.09 5.20
CA ALA A 222 -16.60 -2.93 6.09
C ALA A 222 -17.46 -1.80 5.50
N HIS A 223 -18.61 -1.55 6.12
CA HIS A 223 -19.35 -0.31 5.91
C HIS A 223 -18.47 0.85 6.36
N ASN A 224 -18.11 1.67 5.39
CA ASN A 224 -17.05 2.65 5.49
C ASN A 224 -17.53 3.88 6.30
N PRO A 225 -17.00 4.17 7.50
CA PRO A 225 -17.20 5.49 8.14
C PRO A 225 -16.48 6.61 7.35
N LEU A 226 -15.47 6.25 6.54
CA LEU A 226 -14.78 7.11 5.57
C LEU A 226 -15.40 7.03 4.16
N LEU A 227 -16.70 6.72 4.03
CA LEU A 227 -17.45 6.91 2.77
C LEU A 227 -17.46 8.39 2.31
N ARG A 228 -16.92 9.33 3.10
CA ARG A 228 -16.54 10.68 2.63
C ARG A 228 -15.39 10.70 1.62
N TYR A 229 -14.51 9.69 1.64
CA TYR A 229 -13.26 9.67 0.86
C TYR A 229 -13.11 8.44 -0.05
N ALA A 230 -14.07 7.50 -0.01
CA ALA A 230 -14.21 6.50 -1.05
C ALA A 230 -14.45 7.22 -2.37
N LEU A 231 -13.45 7.20 -3.25
CA LEU A 231 -13.53 7.81 -4.58
C LEU A 231 -14.79 7.33 -5.29
N PRO A 232 -15.78 8.20 -5.55
CA PRO A 232 -16.69 7.97 -6.66
C PRO A 232 -15.81 7.99 -7.91
N VAL A 233 -15.96 6.98 -8.78
CA VAL A 233 -15.20 6.84 -10.03
C VAL A 233 -15.42 8.03 -11.00
N GLU A 234 -16.24 9.01 -10.64
CA GLU A 234 -16.69 10.11 -11.51
C GLU A 234 -16.18 11.53 -11.15
N VAL A 235 -15.41 11.74 -10.08
CA VAL A 235 -14.92 13.11 -9.77
C VAL A 235 -13.46 13.13 -9.32
N ILE A 236 -12.55 13.14 -10.29
CA ILE A 236 -11.18 13.65 -10.09
C ILE A 236 -11.04 14.88 -10.97
N SER A 237 -11.32 16.05 -10.39
CA SER A 237 -10.87 17.32 -10.96
C SER A 237 -10.26 18.12 -9.81
N TRP A 238 -8.95 18.29 -9.84
CA TRP A 238 -8.25 19.18 -8.92
C TRP A 238 -7.51 20.23 -9.74
N LYS A 239 -7.80 21.49 -9.44
CA LYS A 239 -7.06 22.63 -9.98
C LYS A 239 -5.80 22.81 -9.14
N SER A 240 -4.65 22.54 -9.76
CA SER A 240 -3.35 23.01 -9.31
C SER A 240 -3.28 24.54 -9.49
N ASN A 241 -2.89 25.26 -8.43
CA ASN A 241 -2.21 26.55 -8.49
C ASN A 241 -1.68 26.88 -7.09
N ASN A 242 -0.39 26.64 -6.84
CA ASN A 242 0.33 27.32 -5.76
C ASN A 242 1.66 27.86 -6.31
N PRO A 243 1.81 29.18 -6.50
CA PRO A 243 2.94 29.77 -7.21
C PRO A 243 4.19 30.04 -6.36
N ASP A 244 4.19 29.75 -5.05
CA ASP A 244 5.26 30.21 -4.13
C ASP A 244 6.04 29.06 -3.44
N HIS A 245 6.48 28.05 -4.20
CA HIS A 245 7.46 27.07 -3.70
C HIS A 245 8.84 27.27 -4.34
N GLN A 246 9.85 27.41 -3.48
CA GLN A 246 11.25 27.50 -3.86
C GLN A 246 11.69 26.15 -4.45
N GLU A 247 11.87 26.10 -5.78
CA GLU A 247 12.16 24.85 -6.50
C GLU A 247 13.52 24.23 -6.08
N PRO A 248 13.60 22.88 -5.95
CA PRO A 248 14.85 22.15 -5.72
C PRO A 248 15.88 22.39 -6.83
N ARG A 249 17.18 22.39 -6.48
CA ARG A 249 18.25 22.70 -7.44
C ARG A 249 18.70 21.44 -8.17
N CYS A 250 18.65 21.47 -9.50
CA CYS A 250 19.20 20.40 -10.32
C CYS A 250 20.73 20.41 -10.26
N SER A 251 21.35 19.29 -9.90
CA SER A 251 22.79 19.10 -10.10
C SER A 251 23.11 19.15 -11.60
N GLN A 252 24.01 20.06 -11.97
CA GLN A 252 24.51 20.22 -13.34
C GLN A 252 25.46 19.09 -13.74
#